data_AF-A0A929EUX6-F1
#
_entry.id   AF-A0A929EUX6-F1
#
_cell.length_a   1.000
_cell.length_b   1.000
_cell.length_c   1.000
_cell.angle_alpha   90.00
_cell.angle_beta   90.00
_cell.angle_gamma   90.00
#
_symmetry.space_group_name_H-M   'P 1'
#
loop_
_entity.id
_entity.type
_entity.pdbx_description
1 polymer ?
#
loop_
_entity_poly.entity_id
_entity_poly.type
_entity_poly.pdbx_seq_one_letter_code
_entity_poly.pdbx_strand_id
1 'polypeptide(L)'
;MPTQENLIKIYEYALNQEQTGMSFFQTSIDRMGIGAAVSAFKRLIEEEEKHILFISRIIDNLKAGADIDIAKVQEFVMEPTNYFDERAKSEFLQQCLEGSMVPDVTVFNTAWLIEKDLSEFYENAARNTEGPASETFGMLARWERAHEKFFKEYRDKLSVVYAGMPWGG
;
A
#
# COMPACT_ATOMS: atom_id res chain seq x y z
N MET A 1 -24.67 -7.34 -11.47
CA MET A 1 -24.28 -6.08 -10.83
C MET A 1 -24.54 -6.15 -9.33
N PRO A 2 -23.62 -5.66 -8.49
CA PRO A 2 -23.84 -5.56 -7.05
C PRO A 2 -24.96 -4.56 -6.74
N THR A 3 -25.77 -4.85 -5.71
CA THR A 3 -26.70 -3.89 -5.13
C THR A 3 -25.91 -2.79 -4.39
N GLN A 4 -26.54 -1.64 -4.13
CA GLN A 4 -25.93 -0.59 -3.32
C GLN A 4 -25.50 -1.10 -1.93
N GLU A 5 -26.31 -1.96 -1.31
CA GLU A 5 -25.96 -2.60 -0.03
C GLU A 5 -24.72 -3.50 -0.15
N ASN A 6 -24.61 -4.27 -1.23
CA ASN A 6 -23.43 -5.09 -1.48
C ASN A 6 -22.20 -4.21 -1.74
N LEU A 7 -22.37 -3.10 -2.47
CA LEU A 7 -21.29 -2.17 -2.75
C LEU A 7 -20.74 -1.53 -1.48
N ILE A 8 -21.62 -1.11 -0.55
CA ILE A 8 -21.23 -0.62 0.77
C ILE A 8 -20.40 -1.67 1.51
N LYS A 9 -20.83 -2.93 1.55
CA LYS A 9 -20.09 -4.02 2.23
C LYS A 9 -18.71 -4.25 1.61
N ILE A 10 -18.58 -4.15 0.29
CA ILE A 10 -17.30 -4.28 -0.41
C ILE A 10 -16.36 -3.13 -0.02
N TYR A 11 -16.86 -1.89 0.04
CA TYR A 11 -16.05 -0.75 0.50
C TYR A 11 -15.74 -0.81 2.01
N GLU A 12 -16.64 -1.30 2.85
CA GLU A 12 -16.35 -1.51 4.28
C GLU A 12 -15.25 -2.56 4.48
N TYR A 13 -15.26 -3.62 3.67
CA TYR A 13 -14.16 -4.58 3.64
C TYR A 13 -12.85 -3.92 3.20
N ALA A 14 -12.87 -3.14 2.11
CA ALA A 14 -11.71 -2.38 1.64
C ALA A 14 -11.14 -1.45 2.72
N LEU A 15 -12.01 -0.65 3.37
CA LEU A 15 -11.64 0.24 4.46
C LEU A 15 -10.93 -0.49 5.59
N ASN A 16 -11.42 -1.68 5.95
CA ASN A 16 -10.80 -2.49 6.98
C ASN A 16 -9.42 -3.01 6.56
N GLN A 17 -9.22 -3.37 5.29
CA GLN A 17 -7.92 -3.78 4.78
C GLN A 17 -6.92 -2.63 4.82
N GLU A 18 -7.28 -1.41 4.38
CA GLU A 18 -6.38 -0.25 4.45
C GLU A 18 -5.99 0.10 5.88
N GLN A 19 -6.95 0.08 6.81
CA GLN A 19 -6.67 0.30 8.23
C GLN A 19 -5.72 -0.76 8.79
N THR A 20 -5.83 -2.00 8.32
CA THR A 20 -4.97 -3.12 8.74
C THR A 20 -3.57 -2.97 8.16
N GLY A 21 -3.44 -2.63 6.88
CA GLY A 21 -2.16 -2.34 6.21
C GLY A 21 -1.43 -1.17 6.87
N MET A 22 -2.13 -0.05 7.08
CA MET A 22 -1.59 1.13 7.77
C MET A 22 -1.10 0.79 9.19
N SER A 23 -1.87 0.01 9.96
CA SER A 23 -1.49 -0.43 11.31
C SER A 23 -0.22 -1.31 11.29
N PHE A 24 -0.11 -2.19 10.30
CA PHE A 24 1.11 -2.97 10.09
C PHE A 24 2.31 -2.06 9.81
N PHE A 25 2.17 -1.02 8.98
CA PHE A 25 3.25 -0.07 8.70
C PHE A 25 3.65 0.74 9.94
N GLN A 26 2.69 1.23 10.70
CA GLN A 26 2.93 1.97 11.94
C GLN A 26 3.69 1.13 12.96
N THR A 27 3.26 -0.12 13.19
CA THR A 27 3.93 -1.02 14.14
C THR A 27 5.29 -1.54 13.63
N SER A 28 5.50 -1.53 12.31
CA SER A 28 6.78 -1.90 11.71
C SER A 28 7.85 -0.82 11.93
N ILE A 29 7.49 0.47 11.95
CA ILE A 29 8.44 1.56 12.23
C ILE A 29 9.15 1.36 13.57
N ASP A 30 8.45 0.89 14.60
CA ASP A 30 9.03 0.66 15.93
C ASP A 30 10.04 -0.50 15.94
N ARG A 31 9.96 -1.40 14.96
CA ARG A 31 10.82 -2.59 14.82
C ARG A 31 11.99 -2.37 13.86
N MET A 32 11.86 -1.42 12.95
CA MET A 32 12.88 -1.08 11.96
C MET A 32 13.97 -0.19 12.57
N GLY A 33 15.21 -0.38 12.11
CA GLY A 33 16.33 0.48 12.51
C GLY A 33 16.13 1.94 12.08
N ILE A 34 16.76 2.88 12.79
CA ILE A 34 16.74 4.31 12.42
C ILE A 34 17.39 4.48 11.04
N GLY A 35 16.68 5.06 10.06
CA GLY A 35 17.25 5.30 8.73
C GLY A 35 16.24 5.65 7.64
N ALA A 36 16.67 5.47 6.38
CA ALA A 36 15.88 5.79 5.18
C ALA A 36 14.58 4.97 5.07
N ALA A 37 14.57 3.75 5.61
CA ALA A 37 13.39 2.88 5.68
C ALA A 37 12.23 3.53 6.46
N VAL A 38 12.53 4.13 7.61
CA VAL A 38 11.53 4.80 8.46
C VAL A 38 10.87 5.96 7.73
N SER A 39 11.63 6.71 6.92
CA SER A 39 11.08 7.84 6.17
C SER A 39 10.09 7.38 5.09
N ALA A 40 10.38 6.28 4.42
CA ALA A 40 9.48 5.73 3.42
C ALA A 40 8.22 5.11 4.03
N PHE A 41 8.33 4.40 5.15
CA PHE A 41 7.16 3.88 5.86
C PHE A 41 6.27 5.01 6.39
N LYS A 42 6.85 6.11 6.89
CA LYS A 42 6.07 7.31 7.24
C LYS A 42 5.32 7.87 6.05
N ARG A 43 5.98 7.94 4.88
CA ARG A 43 5.34 8.39 3.66
C ARG A 43 4.19 7.47 3.22
N LEU A 44 4.38 6.17 3.29
CA LEU A 44 3.34 5.18 3.00
C LEU A 44 2.15 5.34 3.93
N ILE A 45 2.36 5.52 5.24
CA ILE A 45 1.27 5.76 6.20
C ILE A 45 0.47 7.02 5.81
N GLU A 46 1.13 8.10 5.40
CA GLU A 46 0.44 9.30 4.91
C GLU A 46 -0.38 9.05 3.64
N GLU A 47 0.00 8.08 2.80
CA GLU A 47 -0.76 7.67 1.61
C GLU A 47 -1.94 6.77 2.00
N GLU A 48 -1.75 5.80 2.91
CA GLU A 48 -2.84 4.99 3.44
C GLU A 48 -3.92 5.81 4.14
N GLU A 49 -3.55 6.85 4.89
CA GLU A 49 -4.52 7.78 5.50
C GLU A 49 -5.43 8.42 4.44
N LYS A 50 -4.90 8.69 3.24
CA LYS A 50 -5.67 9.24 2.13
C LYS A 50 -6.57 8.17 1.51
N HIS A 51 -6.10 6.93 1.37
CA HIS A 51 -6.91 5.81 0.89
C HIS A 51 -8.10 5.56 1.84
N ILE A 52 -7.85 5.53 3.15
CA ILE A 52 -8.88 5.42 4.19
C ILE A 52 -9.89 6.55 4.09
N LEU A 53 -9.43 7.81 3.96
CA LEU A 53 -10.32 8.95 3.80
C LEU A 53 -11.16 8.87 2.51
N PHE A 54 -10.54 8.45 1.40
CA PHE A 54 -11.18 8.28 0.10
C PHE A 54 -12.31 7.25 0.19
N ILE A 55 -12.03 6.06 0.74
CA ILE A 55 -13.01 4.98 0.90
C ILE A 55 -14.13 5.38 1.87
N SER A 56 -13.78 6.02 3.00
CA SER A 56 -14.77 6.46 4.00
C SER A 56 -15.82 7.38 3.40
N ARG A 57 -15.42 8.34 2.57
CA ARG A 57 -16.34 9.27 1.91
C ARG A 57 -17.23 8.61 0.88
N ILE A 58 -16.72 7.60 0.17
CA ILE A 58 -17.53 6.78 -0.74
C ILE A 58 -18.62 6.05 0.06
N ILE A 59 -18.25 5.44 1.19
CA ILE A 59 -19.21 4.76 2.08
C ILE A 59 -20.28 5.73 2.59
N ASP A 60 -19.88 6.92 3.05
CA ASP A 60 -20.79 7.94 3.56
C ASP A 60 -21.80 8.39 2.50
N ASN A 61 -21.34 8.65 1.27
CA ASN A 61 -22.21 9.01 0.14
C ASN A 61 -23.20 7.89 -0.18
N LEU A 62 -22.71 6.65 -0.29
CA LEU A 62 -23.55 5.49 -0.57
C LEU A 62 -24.60 5.26 0.54
N LYS A 63 -24.23 5.45 1.81
CA LYS A 63 -25.16 5.36 2.95
C LYS A 63 -26.20 6.49 2.98
N ALA A 64 -25.85 7.67 2.46
CA ALA A 64 -26.77 8.79 2.28
C ALA A 64 -27.72 8.62 1.07
N GLY A 65 -27.60 7.52 0.31
CA GLY A 65 -28.38 7.31 -0.91
C GLY A 65 -27.87 8.11 -2.11
N ALA A 66 -26.68 8.70 -2.02
CA ALA A 66 -26.03 9.39 -3.12
C ALA A 66 -25.15 8.43 -3.93
N ASP A 67 -25.02 8.72 -5.23
CA ASP A 67 -24.07 8.04 -6.10
C ASP A 67 -22.63 8.48 -5.81
N ILE A 68 -21.67 7.70 -6.30
CA ILE A 68 -20.24 8.01 -6.21
C ILE A 68 -19.92 9.16 -7.19
N ASP A 69 -19.60 10.33 -6.64
CA ASP A 69 -19.16 11.51 -7.40
C ASP A 69 -17.63 11.56 -7.48
N ILE A 70 -17.08 10.91 -8.50
CA ILE A 70 -15.62 10.73 -8.69
C ILE A 70 -14.88 12.07 -8.69
N ALA A 71 -15.46 13.12 -9.28
CA ALA A 71 -14.82 14.43 -9.34
C ALA A 71 -14.61 15.01 -7.94
N LYS A 72 -15.60 14.88 -7.05
CA LYS A 72 -15.47 15.29 -5.65
C LYS A 72 -14.52 14.41 -4.86
N VAL A 73 -14.38 13.12 -5.18
CA VAL A 73 -13.46 12.25 -4.46
C VAL A 73 -12.01 12.39 -4.97
N GLN A 74 -11.81 12.70 -6.26
CA GLN A 74 -10.49 12.93 -6.88
C GLN A 74 -9.77 14.18 -6.36
N GLU A 75 -10.49 15.21 -5.90
CA GLU A 75 -9.87 16.41 -5.28
C GLU A 75 -8.96 16.07 -4.07
N PHE A 76 -9.11 14.88 -3.50
CA PHE A 76 -8.37 14.41 -2.32
C PHE A 76 -7.26 13.41 -2.65
N VAL A 77 -7.08 13.09 -3.93
CA VAL A 77 -6.10 12.13 -4.43
C VAL A 77 -4.77 12.85 -4.70
N MET A 78 -3.68 12.30 -4.17
CA MET A 78 -2.34 12.64 -4.65
C MET A 78 -1.89 11.61 -5.69
N GLU A 79 -1.17 12.07 -6.71
CA GLU A 79 -0.41 11.17 -7.56
C GLU A 79 0.63 10.39 -6.74
N PRO A 80 0.93 9.11 -7.09
CA PRO A 80 1.93 8.32 -6.40
C PRO A 80 3.24 9.08 -6.30
N THR A 81 3.74 9.28 -5.08
CA THR A 81 5.02 9.97 -4.91
C THR A 81 6.19 9.01 -5.03
N ASN A 82 7.36 9.55 -5.36
CA ASN A 82 8.57 8.74 -5.38
C ASN A 82 8.96 8.41 -3.92
N TYR A 83 8.55 7.24 -3.42
CA TYR A 83 8.72 6.80 -2.03
C TYR A 83 10.17 6.84 -1.54
N PHE A 84 11.11 6.74 -2.48
CA PHE A 84 12.54 6.94 -2.26
C PHE A 84 13.17 7.66 -3.43
N ASP A 85 13.97 8.68 -3.14
CA ASP A 85 15.01 9.06 -4.09
C ASP A 85 16.09 7.97 -4.18
N GLU A 86 16.89 7.99 -5.26
CA GLU A 86 17.94 6.98 -5.47
C GLU A 86 18.98 6.96 -4.34
N ARG A 87 19.16 8.09 -3.64
CA ARG A 87 20.07 8.18 -2.50
C ARG A 87 19.55 7.38 -1.31
N ALA A 88 18.30 7.57 -0.93
CA ALA A 88 17.67 6.88 0.18
C ALA A 88 17.57 5.36 -0.10
N LYS A 89 17.40 4.95 -1.37
CA LYS A 89 17.52 3.54 -1.81
C LYS A 89 18.90 2.97 -1.47
N SER A 90 19.96 3.67 -1.86
CA SER A 90 21.34 3.22 -1.62
C SER A 90 21.70 3.20 -0.15
N GLU A 91 21.31 4.23 0.61
CA GLU A 91 21.57 4.32 2.05
C GLU A 91 20.87 3.19 2.82
N PHE A 92 19.62 2.85 2.46
CA PHE A 92 18.91 1.72 3.06
C PHE A 92 19.61 0.38 2.79
N LEU A 93 19.97 0.10 1.54
CA LEU A 93 20.64 -1.15 1.17
C LEU A 93 21.99 -1.30 1.87
N GLN A 94 22.72 -0.18 2.02
CA GLN A 94 23.98 -0.16 2.77
C GLN A 94 23.77 -0.45 4.26
N GLN A 95 22.73 0.11 4.88
CA GLN A 95 22.39 -0.18 6.28
C GLN A 95 22.01 -1.65 6.50
N CYS A 96 21.30 -2.28 5.56
CA CYS A 96 20.99 -3.72 5.62
C CYS A 96 22.25 -4.60 5.51
N LEU A 97 23.29 -4.15 4.80
CA LEU A 97 24.56 -4.84 4.63
C LEU A 97 25.47 -4.72 5.86
N GLU A 98 25.50 -3.55 6.49
CA GLU A 98 26.38 -3.23 7.62
C GLU A 98 25.79 -3.67 8.98
N GLY A 99 24.45 -3.84 9.07
CA GLY A 99 23.75 -4.22 10.28
C GLY A 99 23.24 -5.68 10.31
N SER A 100 22.93 -6.19 11.50
CA SER A 100 22.30 -7.52 11.71
C SER A 100 20.77 -7.51 11.46
N MET A 101 20.31 -6.76 10.45
CA MET A 101 18.91 -6.34 10.29
C MET A 101 18.02 -7.36 9.54
N VAL A 102 18.09 -8.64 9.92
CA VAL A 102 17.14 -9.68 9.48
C VAL A 102 15.65 -9.27 9.67
N PRO A 103 15.26 -8.53 10.73
CA PRO A 103 13.87 -8.09 10.91
C PRO A 103 13.30 -7.25 9.75
N ASP A 104 14.14 -6.48 9.04
CA ASP A 104 13.69 -5.59 7.98
C ASP A 104 13.24 -6.39 6.74
N VAL A 105 13.89 -7.53 6.44
CA VAL A 105 13.52 -8.39 5.30
C VAL A 105 12.11 -8.96 5.46
N THR A 106 11.76 -9.42 6.67
CA THR A 106 10.43 -9.94 6.95
C THR A 106 9.37 -8.86 6.84
N VAL A 107 9.65 -7.65 7.34
CA VAL A 107 8.75 -6.49 7.24
C VAL A 107 8.46 -6.16 5.77
N PHE A 108 9.49 -6.03 4.93
CA PHE A 108 9.32 -5.74 3.51
C PHE A 108 8.60 -6.86 2.74
N ASN A 109 8.84 -8.13 3.09
CA ASN A 109 8.15 -9.24 2.47
C ASN A 109 6.66 -9.30 2.86
N THR A 110 6.34 -9.05 4.13
CA THR A 110 4.94 -8.98 4.58
C THR A 110 4.23 -7.78 3.96
N ALA A 111 4.87 -6.62 3.90
CA ALA A 111 4.35 -5.45 3.20
C ALA A 111 4.03 -5.77 1.73
N TRP A 112 4.98 -6.35 0.99
CA TRP A 112 4.74 -6.76 -0.39
C TRP A 112 3.51 -7.67 -0.55
N LEU A 113 3.30 -8.63 0.35
CA LEU A 113 2.14 -9.52 0.30
C LEU A 113 0.83 -8.78 0.57
N ILE A 114 0.80 -7.86 1.54
CA ILE A 114 -0.38 -7.02 1.84
C ILE A 114 -0.77 -6.21 0.60
N GLU A 115 0.19 -5.48 0.02
CA GLU A 115 -0.04 -4.62 -1.14
C GLU A 115 -0.45 -5.41 -2.39
N LYS A 116 0.12 -6.60 -2.56
CA LYS A 116 -0.25 -7.51 -3.64
C LYS A 116 -1.71 -7.97 -3.48
N ASP A 117 -2.09 -8.42 -2.29
CA ASP A 117 -3.45 -8.91 -2.02
C ASP A 117 -4.48 -7.79 -2.20
N LEU A 118 -4.18 -6.58 -1.73
CA LEU A 118 -5.01 -5.38 -1.90
C LEU A 118 -5.15 -4.98 -3.38
N SER A 119 -4.05 -4.87 -4.12
CA SER A 119 -4.09 -4.53 -5.54
C SER A 119 -4.89 -5.55 -6.36
N GLU A 120 -4.73 -6.85 -6.10
CA GLU A 120 -5.50 -7.90 -6.76
C GLU A 120 -6.98 -7.86 -6.37
N PHE A 121 -7.30 -7.59 -5.10
CA PHE A 121 -8.67 -7.39 -4.63
C PHE A 121 -9.34 -6.23 -5.35
N TYR A 122 -8.67 -5.07 -5.46
CA TYR A 122 -9.23 -3.90 -6.14
C TYR A 122 -9.38 -4.09 -7.63
N GLU A 123 -8.44 -4.76 -8.30
CA GLU A 123 -8.62 -5.12 -9.71
C GLU A 123 -9.81 -6.05 -9.92
N ASN A 124 -10.01 -7.02 -9.03
CA ASN A 124 -11.17 -7.88 -9.06
C ASN A 124 -12.47 -7.09 -8.84
N ALA A 125 -12.50 -6.18 -7.86
CA ALA A 125 -13.65 -5.34 -7.58
C ALA A 125 -13.99 -4.43 -8.77
N ALA A 126 -12.98 -3.82 -9.40
CA ALA A 126 -13.14 -3.00 -10.59
C ALA A 126 -13.73 -3.78 -11.76
N ARG A 127 -13.29 -5.03 -11.98
CA ARG A 127 -13.81 -5.93 -13.03
C ARG A 127 -15.26 -6.37 -12.79
N ASN A 128 -15.70 -6.43 -11.54
CA ASN A 128 -17.03 -6.93 -11.15
C ASN A 128 -18.04 -5.81 -10.84
N THR A 129 -17.64 -4.56 -11.04
CA THR A 129 -18.47 -3.37 -10.86
C THR A 129 -18.55 -2.58 -12.16
N GLU A 130 -19.46 -1.63 -12.24
CA GLU A 130 -19.66 -0.78 -13.41
C GLU A 130 -19.71 0.69 -12.99
N GLY A 131 -19.55 1.59 -13.97
CA GLY A 131 -19.66 3.03 -13.76
C GLY A 131 -18.66 3.55 -12.71
N PRO A 132 -19.08 4.50 -11.85
CA PRO A 132 -18.20 5.12 -10.87
C PRO A 132 -17.50 4.16 -9.92
N ALA A 133 -18.14 3.06 -9.52
CA ALA A 133 -17.54 2.07 -8.64
C ALA A 133 -16.36 1.35 -9.29
N SER A 134 -16.47 1.02 -10.58
CA SER A 134 -15.39 0.39 -11.34
C SER A 134 -14.17 1.31 -11.43
N GLU A 135 -14.41 2.60 -11.64
CA GLU A 135 -13.36 3.61 -11.74
C GLU A 135 -12.64 3.84 -10.41
N THR A 136 -13.36 3.97 -9.29
CA THR A 136 -12.75 4.16 -7.97
C THR A 136 -11.97 2.93 -7.50
N PHE A 137 -12.47 1.72 -7.74
CA PHE A 137 -11.66 0.51 -7.49
C PHE A 137 -10.45 0.42 -8.43
N GLY A 138 -10.60 0.86 -9.69
CA GLY A 138 -9.48 0.95 -10.62
C GLY A 138 -8.42 1.96 -10.17
N MET A 139 -8.80 3.04 -9.49
CA MET A 139 -7.87 4.01 -8.89
C MET A 139 -7.10 3.37 -7.73
N LEU A 140 -7.80 2.78 -6.76
CA LEU A 140 -7.20 2.07 -5.63
C LEU A 140 -6.22 1.00 -6.10
N ALA A 141 -6.63 0.16 -7.07
CA ALA A 141 -5.76 -0.86 -7.66
C ALA A 141 -4.44 -0.30 -8.20
N ARG A 142 -4.46 0.90 -8.81
CA ARG A 142 -3.24 1.53 -9.34
C ARG A 142 -2.32 2.04 -8.23
N TRP A 143 -2.87 2.55 -7.14
CA TRP A 143 -2.08 3.00 -5.98
C TRP A 143 -1.41 1.80 -5.31
N GLU A 144 -2.17 0.75 -4.99
CA GLU A 144 -1.60 -0.44 -4.35
C GLU A 144 -0.62 -1.18 -5.27
N ARG A 145 -0.81 -1.14 -6.59
CA ARG A 145 0.18 -1.68 -7.53
C ARG A 145 1.50 -0.89 -7.48
N ALA A 146 1.45 0.41 -7.21
CA ALA A 146 2.65 1.22 -7.02
C ALA A 146 3.38 0.85 -5.72
N HIS A 147 2.65 0.66 -4.62
CA HIS A 147 3.19 0.16 -3.36
C HIS A 147 3.78 -1.25 -3.51
N GLU A 148 3.05 -2.18 -4.13
CA GLU A 148 3.49 -3.54 -4.38
C GLU A 148 4.82 -3.55 -5.14
N LYS A 149 4.89 -2.80 -6.26
CA LYS A 149 6.11 -2.70 -7.07
C LYS A 149 7.27 -2.20 -6.24
N PHE A 150 7.03 -1.16 -5.43
CA PHE A 150 8.02 -0.61 -4.53
C PHE A 150 8.55 -1.70 -3.56
N PHE A 151 7.69 -2.37 -2.80
CA PHE A 151 8.15 -3.40 -1.86
C PHE A 151 8.81 -4.60 -2.54
N LYS A 152 8.31 -5.00 -3.71
CA LYS A 152 8.90 -6.07 -4.52
C LYS A 152 10.32 -5.75 -4.94
N GLU A 153 10.56 -4.55 -5.47
CA GLU A 153 11.91 -4.11 -5.88
C GLU A 153 12.90 -4.20 -4.72
N TYR A 154 12.50 -3.79 -3.52
CA TYR A 154 13.36 -3.86 -2.33
C TYR A 154 13.59 -5.29 -1.86
N ARG A 155 12.52 -6.10 -1.78
CA ARG A 155 12.61 -7.52 -1.46
C ARG A 155 13.57 -8.26 -2.39
N ASP A 156 13.47 -8.01 -3.68
CA ASP A 156 14.32 -8.64 -4.69
C ASP A 156 15.79 -8.20 -4.54
N LYS A 157 16.04 -6.90 -4.30
CA LYS A 157 17.39 -6.38 -4.01
C LYS A 157 18.00 -6.99 -2.75
N LEU A 158 17.24 -7.07 -1.66
CA LEU A 158 17.68 -7.73 -0.42
C LEU A 158 18.01 -9.20 -0.66
N SER A 159 17.16 -9.91 -1.42
CA SER A 159 17.39 -11.31 -1.78
C SER A 159 18.70 -11.51 -2.55
N VAL A 160 18.99 -10.64 -3.54
CA VAL A 160 20.26 -10.66 -4.29
C VAL A 160 21.45 -10.38 -3.37
N VAL A 161 21.33 -9.38 -2.50
CA VAL A 161 22.37 -9.02 -1.53
C VAL A 161 22.72 -10.20 -0.62
N TYR A 162 21.73 -10.82 0.03
CA TYR A 162 21.97 -11.97 0.92
C TYR A 162 22.47 -13.20 0.17
N ALA A 163 21.98 -13.46 -1.05
CA ALA A 163 22.48 -14.56 -1.86
C ALA A 163 23.97 -14.43 -2.22
N GLY A 164 24.46 -13.20 -2.40
CA GLY A 164 25.85 -12.90 -2.74
C GLY A 164 26.82 -12.83 -1.55
N MET A 165 26.33 -12.93 -0.30
CA MET A 165 27.22 -12.91 0.88
C MET A 165 28.11 -14.16 0.92
N PRO A 166 29.30 -14.11 1.54
CA PRO A 166 30.09 -15.31 1.76
C PRO A 166 29.38 -16.20 2.78
N TRP A 167 28.86 -17.35 2.35
CA TRP A 167 28.11 -18.30 3.22
C TRP A 167 29.03 -19.13 4.14
N GLY A 168 30.33 -18.82 4.16
CA GLY A 168 31.35 -19.57 4.88
C GLY A 168 31.79 -20.82 4.13
N GLY A 169 33.09 -20.85 3.84
CA GLY A 169 33.92 -21.95 3.36
C GLY A 169 35.37 -21.62 3.71
#